data_AF-H6QA53-F1
#
_entry.id   AF-H6QA53-F1
#
_cell.length_a   1.000
_cell.length_b   1.000
_cell.length_c   1.000
_cell.angle_alpha   90.00
_cell.angle_beta   90.00
_cell.angle_gamma   90.00
#
_symmetry.space_group_name_H-M   'P 1'
#
loop_
_entity.id
_entity.type
_entity.pdbx_description
1 polymer ?
#
loop_
_entity_poly.entity_id
_entity_poly.type
_entity_poly.pdbx_seq_one_letter_code
_entity_poly.pdbx_strand_id
1 'polypeptide(L)'
;MSSEGKDIIYQAADTARLLVHLEMAYDVLDEMASNPQRYVDSLQKLSRLAAKVLNDIPKLREALEKESRDRAEAYTGAGVSYKELRDVLDYLERSLSNWALVEKRLITYLESLSKDDLAREVKKFAALAIAPDRYTLMLKRWLEL
;
A
#
# COMPACT_ATOMS: atom_id res chain seq x y z
N MET A 1 3.51 -25.54 1.32
CA MET A 1 3.82 -24.20 0.77
C MET A 1 5.31 -23.97 0.88
N SER A 2 5.99 -23.60 -0.21
CA SER A 2 7.36 -23.13 -0.12
C SER A 2 7.41 -21.84 0.71
N SER A 3 8.50 -21.61 1.45
CA SER A 3 8.74 -20.36 2.19
C SER A 3 8.65 -19.13 1.27
N GLU A 4 9.03 -19.29 0.01
CA GLU A 4 9.07 -18.26 -1.03
C GLU A 4 7.68 -17.73 -1.42
N GLY A 5 6.69 -18.60 -1.61
CA GLY A 5 5.32 -18.16 -1.94
C GLY A 5 4.65 -17.37 -0.81
N LYS A 6 4.98 -17.73 0.45
CA LYS A 6 4.53 -16.96 1.62
C LYS A 6 5.17 -15.56 1.61
N ASP A 7 6.45 -15.47 1.31
CA ASP A 7 7.16 -14.18 1.27
C ASP A 7 6.58 -13.22 0.22
N ILE A 8 6.27 -13.72 -0.99
CA ILE A 8 5.72 -12.90 -2.09
C ILE A 8 4.37 -12.27 -1.72
N ILE A 9 3.45 -13.07 -1.15
CA ILE A 9 2.10 -12.58 -0.79
C ILE A 9 2.18 -11.49 0.27
N TYR A 10 3.04 -11.67 1.28
CA TYR A 10 3.19 -10.69 2.35
C TYR A 10 3.84 -9.41 1.84
N GLN A 11 4.90 -9.52 1.04
CA GLN A 11 5.56 -8.37 0.43
C GLN A 11 4.60 -7.54 -0.44
N ALA A 12 3.79 -8.20 -1.26
CA ALA A 12 2.79 -7.52 -2.09
C ALA A 12 1.69 -6.87 -1.26
N ALA A 13 1.18 -7.58 -0.24
CA ALA A 13 0.15 -7.06 0.63
C ALA A 13 0.62 -5.85 1.44
N ASP A 14 1.87 -5.85 1.90
CA ASP A 14 2.46 -4.72 2.63
C ASP A 14 2.52 -3.45 1.78
N THR A 15 2.93 -3.55 0.52
CA THR A 15 2.90 -2.39 -0.40
C THR A 15 1.48 -1.97 -0.74
N ALA A 16 0.58 -2.93 -1.04
CA ALA A 16 -0.80 -2.64 -1.39
C ALA A 16 -1.58 -1.99 -0.23
N ARG A 17 -1.28 -2.36 1.02
CA ARG A 17 -1.88 -1.77 2.23
C ARG A 17 -1.76 -0.26 2.27
N LEU A 18 -0.59 0.27 1.90
CA LEU A 18 -0.37 1.72 1.84
C LEU A 18 -1.39 2.39 0.90
N LEU A 19 -1.61 1.81 -0.28
CA LEU A 19 -2.54 2.32 -1.28
C LEU A 19 -3.99 2.22 -0.81
N VAL A 20 -4.37 1.06 -0.28
CA VAL A 20 -5.75 0.81 0.18
C VAL A 20 -6.15 1.80 1.25
N HIS A 21 -5.26 2.11 2.18
CA HIS A 21 -5.56 3.04 3.25
C HIS A 21 -5.46 4.51 2.82
N LEU A 22 -4.52 4.89 1.95
CA LEU A 22 -4.38 6.27 1.47
C LEU A 22 -5.48 6.67 0.48
N GLU A 23 -5.87 5.75 -0.41
CA GLU A 23 -6.80 6.00 -1.51
C GLU A 23 -8.19 5.40 -1.25
N MET A 24 -8.41 4.84 -0.06
CA MET A 24 -9.66 4.18 0.35
C MET A 24 -10.10 3.07 -0.63
N ALA A 25 -9.14 2.36 -1.25
CA ALA A 25 -9.38 1.37 -2.30
C ALA A 25 -9.85 0.00 -1.75
N TYR A 26 -10.75 0.02 -0.76
CA TYR A 26 -11.34 -1.17 -0.16
C TYR A 26 -12.20 -1.95 -1.15
N ASP A 27 -12.91 -1.24 -2.01
CA ASP A 27 -13.74 -1.78 -3.09
C ASP A 27 -12.92 -2.63 -4.07
N VAL A 28 -11.68 -2.22 -4.38
CA VAL A 28 -10.76 -2.98 -5.24
C VAL A 28 -10.38 -4.31 -4.60
N LEU A 29 -10.16 -4.35 -3.28
CA LEU A 29 -9.86 -5.60 -2.56
C LEU A 29 -11.09 -6.50 -2.46
N ASP A 30 -12.27 -5.92 -2.21
CA ASP A 30 -13.52 -6.66 -2.13
C ASP A 30 -13.88 -7.31 -3.47
N GLU A 31 -13.69 -6.58 -4.59
CA GLU A 31 -13.83 -7.12 -5.94
C GLU A 31 -12.85 -8.26 -6.19
N MET A 32 -11.58 -8.08 -5.82
CA MET A 32 -10.54 -9.10 -5.98
C MET A 32 -10.86 -10.36 -5.17
N ALA A 33 -11.32 -10.23 -3.93
CA ALA A 33 -11.67 -11.36 -3.07
C ALA A 33 -12.94 -12.07 -3.55
N SER A 34 -13.89 -11.32 -4.11
CA SER A 34 -15.17 -11.83 -4.64
C SER A 34 -15.00 -12.54 -5.98
N ASN A 35 -14.05 -12.10 -6.81
CA ASN A 35 -13.73 -12.73 -8.09
C ASN A 35 -12.21 -12.97 -8.26
N PRO A 36 -11.65 -13.96 -7.54
CA PRO A 36 -10.21 -14.20 -7.56
C PRO A 36 -9.61 -14.51 -8.92
N GLN A 37 -10.42 -14.98 -9.88
CA GLN A 37 -9.97 -15.28 -11.24
C GLN A 37 -9.68 -14.02 -12.06
N ARG A 38 -10.17 -12.85 -11.63
CA ARG A 38 -9.92 -11.54 -12.25
C ARG A 38 -8.94 -10.68 -11.45
N TYR A 39 -8.08 -11.31 -10.64
CA TYR A 39 -7.13 -10.59 -9.78
C TYR A 39 -6.24 -9.60 -10.56
N VAL A 40 -5.89 -9.90 -11.81
CA VAL A 40 -5.07 -9.01 -12.67
C VAL A 40 -5.74 -7.65 -12.87
N ASP A 41 -7.06 -7.60 -13.10
CA ASP A 41 -7.79 -6.34 -13.29
C ASP A 41 -7.73 -5.49 -12.01
N SER A 42 -7.85 -6.14 -10.87
CA SER A 42 -7.77 -5.47 -9.56
C SER A 42 -6.35 -5.01 -9.24
N LEU A 43 -5.31 -5.78 -9.59
CA LEU A 43 -3.91 -5.37 -9.48
C LEU A 43 -3.62 -4.15 -10.37
N GLN A 44 -4.14 -4.11 -11.60
CA GLN A 44 -3.99 -2.93 -12.46
C GLN A 44 -4.65 -1.67 -11.87
N LYS A 45 -5.79 -1.81 -11.18
CA LYS A 45 -6.40 -0.67 -10.44
C LYS A 45 -5.46 -0.18 -9.34
N LEU A 46 -4.87 -1.09 -8.55
CA LEU A 46 -3.87 -0.75 -7.54
C LEU A 46 -2.63 -0.09 -8.18
N SER A 47 -2.15 -0.54 -9.34
CA SER A 47 -1.01 0.05 -10.04
C SER A 47 -1.27 1.49 -10.49
N ARG A 48 -2.51 1.81 -10.91
CA ARG A 48 -2.90 3.20 -11.21
C ARG A 48 -2.87 4.08 -9.96
N LEU A 49 -3.36 3.55 -8.83
CA LEU A 49 -3.29 4.25 -7.55
C LEU A 49 -1.84 4.42 -7.08
N ALA A 50 -0.98 3.43 -7.26
CA ALA A 50 0.45 3.53 -6.96
C ALA A 50 1.11 4.68 -7.73
N ALA A 51 0.85 4.77 -9.03
CA ALA A 51 1.36 5.85 -9.86
C ALA A 51 0.82 7.22 -9.42
N LYS A 52 -0.48 7.31 -9.06
CA LYS A 52 -1.09 8.52 -8.51
C LYS A 52 -0.38 8.97 -7.23
N VAL A 53 -0.29 8.08 -6.24
CA VAL A 53 0.31 8.40 -4.93
C VAL A 53 1.78 8.78 -5.10
N LEU A 54 2.56 8.07 -5.92
CA LEU A 54 3.95 8.45 -6.23
C LEU A 54 4.07 9.87 -6.77
N ASN A 55 3.17 10.28 -7.67
CA ASN A 55 3.15 11.64 -8.22
C ASN A 55 2.74 12.71 -7.19
N ASP A 56 2.02 12.33 -6.13
CA ASP A 56 1.58 13.24 -5.08
C ASP A 56 2.58 13.35 -3.91
N ILE A 57 3.51 12.39 -3.74
CA ILE A 57 4.56 12.43 -2.69
C ILE A 57 5.34 13.75 -2.66
N PRO A 58 5.82 14.32 -3.78
CA PRO A 58 6.53 15.60 -3.75
C PRO A 58 5.70 16.73 -3.14
N LYS A 59 4.40 16.78 -3.44
CA LYS A 59 3.48 17.78 -2.89
C LYS A 59 3.25 17.56 -1.39
N LEU A 60 3.14 16.30 -0.96
CA LEU A 60 3.04 15.95 0.46
C LEU A 60 4.30 16.39 1.23
N ARG A 61 5.49 16.19 0.66
CA ARG A 61 6.74 16.65 1.26
C ARG A 61 6.77 18.17 1.41
N GLU A 62 6.39 18.90 0.37
CA GLU A 62 6.31 20.37 0.42
C GLU A 62 5.32 20.85 1.50
N ALA A 63 4.14 20.23 1.58
CA ALA A 63 3.14 20.55 2.60
C ALA A 63 3.68 20.31 4.02
N LEU A 64 4.35 19.17 4.24
CA LEU A 64 4.97 18.83 5.52
C LEU A 64 6.07 19.82 5.91
N GLU A 65 6.91 20.21 4.95
CA GLU A 65 7.98 21.20 5.19
C GLU A 65 7.40 22.57 5.55
N LYS A 66 6.39 23.02 4.82
CA LYS A 66 5.70 24.28 5.12
C LYS A 66 5.09 24.26 6.52
N GLU A 67 4.34 23.21 6.85
CA GLU A 67 3.74 23.06 8.18
C GLU A 67 4.81 23.07 9.28
N SER A 68 5.95 22.40 9.06
CA SER A 68 7.07 22.36 10.02
C SER A 68 7.79 23.70 10.21
N ARG A 69 7.71 24.61 9.23
CA ARG A 69 8.27 25.97 9.35
C ARG A 69 7.30 26.90 10.07
N ASP A 70 6.01 26.76 9.76
CA ASP A 70 4.96 27.61 10.32
C ASP A 70 4.65 27.25 11.78
N ARG A 71 4.89 26.00 12.19
CA ARG A 71 4.78 25.55 13.58
C ARG A 71 6.15 25.48 14.24
N ALA A 72 6.34 26.19 15.35
CA ALA A 72 7.55 26.10 16.17
C ALA A 72 7.68 24.78 16.98
N GLU A 73 6.76 23.83 16.77
CA GLU A 73 6.66 22.57 17.53
C GLU A 73 7.33 21.41 16.78
N ALA A 74 7.79 20.39 17.51
CA ALA A 74 8.39 19.19 16.93
C ALA A 74 7.36 18.20 16.36
N TYR A 75 6.07 18.43 16.60
CA TYR A 75 4.95 17.55 16.29
C TYR A 75 3.90 18.26 15.45
N THR A 76 3.20 17.50 14.61
CA THR A 76 2.01 17.97 13.90
C THR A 76 0.82 18.08 14.84
N GLY A 77 -0.26 18.74 14.40
CA GLY A 77 -1.53 18.76 15.11
C GLY A 77 -2.14 17.37 15.39
N ALA A 78 -1.65 16.34 14.69
CA ALA A 78 -2.05 14.95 14.86
C ALA A 78 -1.20 14.17 15.89
N GLY A 79 -0.27 14.84 16.58
CA GLY A 79 0.58 14.22 17.61
C GLY A 79 1.68 13.31 17.05
N VAL A 80 2.06 13.48 15.78
CA VAL A 80 3.14 12.72 15.11
C VAL A 80 4.30 13.67 14.85
N SER A 81 5.54 13.23 15.07
CA SER A 81 6.68 14.13 14.81
C SER A 81 6.90 14.36 13.32
N TYR A 82 7.41 15.54 12.95
CA TYR A 82 7.75 15.85 11.55
C TYR A 82 8.80 14.87 10.99
N LYS A 83 9.74 14.42 11.83
CA LYS A 83 10.74 13.42 11.45
C LYS A 83 10.06 12.10 11.10
N GLU A 84 9.18 11.62 11.97
CA GLU A 84 8.45 10.38 11.72
C GLU A 84 7.63 10.43 10.44
N LEU A 85 6.99 11.56 10.12
CA LEU A 85 6.27 11.70 8.84
C LEU A 85 7.19 11.70 7.62
N ARG A 86 8.39 12.29 7.71
CA ARG A 86 9.39 12.20 6.64
C ARG A 86 9.82 10.74 6.43
N ASP A 87 10.12 10.03 7.51
CA ASP A 87 10.51 8.60 7.45
C ASP A 87 9.38 7.75 6.82
N VAL A 88 8.12 8.08 7.10
CA VAL A 88 6.97 7.41 6.51
C VAL A 88 6.79 7.73 5.02
N LEU A 89 6.99 8.99 4.60
CA LEU A 89 6.96 9.36 3.18
C LEU A 89 8.11 8.70 2.41
N ASP A 90 9.31 8.60 2.99
CA ASP A 90 10.43 7.86 2.41
C ASP A 90 10.11 6.36 2.26
N TYR A 91 9.48 5.77 3.28
CA TYR A 91 9.03 4.39 3.21
C TYR A 91 7.97 4.17 2.14
N LEU A 92 6.99 5.08 2.03
CA LEU A 92 5.95 5.05 1.01
C LEU A 92 6.56 5.11 -0.40
N GLU A 93 7.44 6.09 -0.64
CA GLU A 93 8.10 6.28 -1.94
C GLU A 93 8.89 5.04 -2.37
N ARG A 94 9.74 4.49 -1.48
CA ARG A 94 10.51 3.27 -1.78
C ARG A 94 9.61 2.06 -2.03
N SER A 95 8.56 1.89 -1.23
CA SER A 95 7.65 0.75 -1.34
C SER A 95 6.90 0.79 -2.67
N LEU A 96 6.36 1.96 -3.03
CA LEU A 96 5.61 2.14 -4.27
C LEU A 96 6.49 2.17 -5.52
N SER A 97 7.72 2.69 -5.44
CA SER A 97 8.68 2.64 -6.55
C SER A 97 9.03 1.20 -6.95
N ASN A 98 8.96 0.27 -5.99
CA ASN A 98 9.17 -1.15 -6.23
C ASN A 98 7.89 -1.91 -6.61
N TRP A 99 6.73 -1.25 -6.67
CA TRP A 99 5.43 -1.91 -6.87
C TRP A 99 5.40 -2.76 -8.14
N ALA A 100 5.85 -2.25 -9.28
CA ALA A 100 5.83 -2.99 -10.55
C ALA A 100 6.61 -4.32 -10.49
N LEU A 101 7.72 -4.35 -9.74
CA LEU A 101 8.50 -5.57 -9.55
C LEU A 101 7.75 -6.57 -8.65
N VAL A 102 7.15 -6.07 -7.56
CA VAL A 102 6.39 -6.88 -6.60
C VAL A 102 5.12 -7.43 -7.24
N GLU A 103 4.38 -6.62 -7.99
CA GLU A 103 3.21 -7.00 -8.78
C GLU A 103 3.57 -8.11 -9.77
N LYS A 104 4.65 -7.95 -10.53
CA LYS A 104 5.11 -8.98 -11.48
C LYS A 104 5.39 -10.31 -10.77
N ARG A 105 6.10 -10.28 -9.64
CA ARG A 105 6.40 -11.49 -8.85
C ARG A 105 5.12 -12.15 -8.32
N LEU A 106 4.17 -11.33 -7.85
CA LEU A 106 2.86 -11.81 -7.40
C LEU A 106 2.09 -12.48 -8.55
N ILE A 107 2.00 -11.84 -9.72
CA ILE A 107 1.31 -12.40 -10.89
C ILE A 107 1.93 -13.73 -11.28
N THR A 108 3.27 -13.78 -11.45
CA THR A 108 3.97 -15.03 -11.82
C THR A 108 3.74 -16.13 -10.79
N TYR A 109 3.75 -15.80 -9.49
CA TYR A 109 3.44 -16.76 -8.44
C TYR A 109 2.01 -17.28 -8.57
N LEU A 110 1.02 -16.39 -8.70
CA LEU A 110 -0.40 -16.75 -8.78
C LEU A 110 -0.72 -17.57 -10.04
N GLU A 111 -0.10 -17.27 -11.19
CA GLU A 111 -0.27 -18.01 -12.44
C GLU A 111 0.27 -19.45 -12.37
N SER A 112 1.21 -19.72 -11.46
CA SER A 112 1.76 -21.06 -11.24
C SER A 112 0.86 -21.98 -10.41
N LEU A 113 -0.21 -21.44 -9.80
CA LEU A 113 -1.06 -22.15 -8.86
C LEU A 113 -2.22 -22.89 -9.56
N SER A 114 -2.75 -23.90 -8.88
CA SER A 114 -4.05 -24.47 -9.23
C SER A 114 -5.17 -23.44 -9.03
N LYS A 115 -6.35 -23.65 -9.62
CA LYS A 115 -7.49 -22.73 -9.45
C LYS A 115 -7.91 -22.55 -7.99
N ASP A 116 -7.87 -23.62 -7.21
CA ASP A 116 -8.27 -23.59 -5.78
C ASP A 116 -7.22 -22.88 -4.93
N ASP A 117 -5.94 -23.12 -5.21
CA ASP A 117 -4.84 -22.44 -4.52
C ASP A 117 -4.77 -20.95 -4.88
N LEU A 118 -4.99 -20.61 -6.16
CA LEU A 118 -5.11 -19.23 -6.64
C LEU A 118 -6.18 -18.48 -5.85
N ALA A 119 -7.39 -19.03 -5.79
CA ALA A 119 -8.49 -18.38 -5.08
C ALA A 119 -8.18 -18.17 -3.59
N ARG A 120 -7.51 -19.13 -2.95
CA ARG A 120 -7.10 -19.02 -1.55
C ARG A 120 -6.03 -17.95 -1.35
N GLU A 121 -4.98 -17.92 -2.18
CA GLU A 121 -3.88 -16.95 -2.02
C GLU A 121 -4.30 -15.53 -2.40
N VAL A 122 -5.16 -15.34 -3.40
CA VAL A 122 -5.72 -14.02 -3.74
C VAL A 122 -6.57 -13.47 -2.59
N LYS A 123 -7.46 -14.28 -2.00
CA LYS A 123 -8.26 -13.86 -0.83
C LYS A 123 -7.37 -13.53 0.37
N LYS A 124 -6.30 -14.29 0.57
CA LYS A 124 -5.32 -14.02 1.62
C LYS A 124 -4.54 -12.73 1.39
N PHE A 125 -4.12 -12.45 0.15
CA PHE A 125 -3.53 -11.17 -0.22
C PHE A 125 -4.48 -10.02 0.12
N ALA A 126 -5.75 -10.09 -0.31
CA ALA A 126 -6.75 -9.06 -0.02
C ALA A 126 -6.94 -8.84 1.49
N ALA A 127 -7.06 -9.93 2.26
CA ALA A 127 -7.19 -9.85 3.73
C ALA A 127 -5.94 -9.29 4.43
N LEU A 128 -4.75 -9.47 3.88
CA LEU A 128 -3.52 -8.89 4.45
C LEU A 128 -3.33 -7.42 4.07
N ALA A 129 -3.77 -7.04 2.87
CA ALA A 129 -3.68 -5.68 2.36
C ALA A 129 -4.69 -4.73 3.04
N ILE A 130 -5.82 -5.25 3.54
CA ILE A 130 -6.84 -4.43 4.23
C ILE A 130 -6.50 -4.09 5.68
N ALA A 131 -5.60 -4.86 6.31
CA ALA A 131 -5.26 -4.66 7.71
C ALA A 131 -4.35 -3.43 7.86
N PRO A 132 -4.69 -2.41 8.66
CA PRO A 132 -3.83 -1.25 8.86
C PRO A 132 -2.56 -1.60 9.64
N ASP A 133 -1.51 -0.80 9.43
CA ASP A 133 -0.26 -0.83 10.16
C ASP A 133 0.10 0.56 10.73
N ARG A 134 1.23 0.65 11.44
CA ARG A 134 1.67 1.91 12.05
C ARG A 134 1.78 3.04 11.03
N TYR A 135 2.33 2.78 9.85
CA TYR A 135 2.61 3.82 8.86
C TYR A 135 1.34 4.33 8.19
N THR A 136 0.42 3.43 7.84
CA THR A 136 -0.89 3.81 7.31
C THR A 136 -1.71 4.61 8.32
N LEU A 137 -1.69 4.24 9.61
CA LEU A 137 -2.37 5.00 10.65
C LEU A 137 -1.77 6.40 10.85
N MET A 138 -0.44 6.54 10.76
CA MET A 138 0.22 7.84 10.85
C MET A 138 -0.12 8.75 9.67
N LEU A 139 -0.09 8.23 8.45
CA LEU A 139 -0.47 8.98 7.25
C LEU A 139 -1.93 9.41 7.29
N LYS A 140 -2.85 8.50 7.65
CA LYS A 140 -4.28 8.83 7.80
C LYS A 140 -4.51 9.96 8.80
N ARG A 141 -3.87 9.87 9.98
CA ARG A 141 -3.99 10.91 11.01
C ARG A 141 -3.49 12.28 10.54
N TRP A 142 -2.40 12.31 9.77
CA TRP A 142 -1.86 13.57 9.26
C TRP A 142 -2.68 14.14 8.11
N LEU A 143 -3.18 13.29 7.21
CA LEU A 143 -3.98 13.69 6.05
C LEU A 143 -5.48 13.83 6.35
N GLU A 144 -5.90 13.57 7.59
CA GLU A 144 -7.30 13.60 8.04
C GLU A 144 -8.22 12.65 7.21
N LEU A 145 -7.69 11.48 6.81
CA LEU A 145 -8.35 10.43 6.02
C LEU A 145 -8.95 9.28 6.87
#